data_AF-A0ABD6CTI1-F1
#
_entry.id   AF-A0ABD6CTI1-F1
#
_cell.length_a   1.000
_cell.length_b   1.000
_cell.length_c   1.000
_cell.angle_alpha   90.00
_cell.angle_beta   90.00
_cell.angle_gamma   90.00
#
_symmetry.space_group_name_H-M   'P 1'
#
loop_
_entity.id
_entity.type
_entity.pdbx_description
1 polymer ?
#
loop_
_entity_poly.entity_id
_entity_poly.type
_entity_poly.pdbx_seq_one_letter_code
_entity_poly.pdbx_strand_id
1 'polypeptide(L)'
;MIDQPRSDGVTDRESGTQPGDGTADEFRLPAPVAGALRSLGDRIDTLADSLPIGPARHHARQAAVATRTAADDDADLVARRVALGELVTKLRLAADEAAASRSQYELLELLYEEALPATRAASDVLYG
;
A
#
# COMPACT_ATOMS: atom_id res chain seq x y z
N MET A 1 -29.56 49.48 16.03
CA MET A 1 -28.84 50.37 15.11
C MET A 1 -27.51 50.70 15.76
N ILE A 2 -26.49 49.86 15.53
CA ILE A 2 -25.43 49.99 14.51
C ILE A 2 -24.69 51.32 14.68
N ASP A 3 -23.46 51.27 15.20
CA ASP A 3 -22.26 51.58 14.41
C ASP A 3 -20.98 51.21 15.19
N GLN A 4 -20.20 50.27 14.64
CA GLN A 4 -18.81 50.01 15.03
C GLN A 4 -17.93 50.58 13.91
N PRO A 5 -16.90 51.39 14.20
CA PRO A 5 -15.91 51.73 13.20
C PRO A 5 -14.93 50.57 12.97
N ARG A 6 -14.62 50.39 11.69
CA ARG A 6 -13.77 49.39 11.05
C ARG A 6 -12.29 49.48 11.42
N SER A 7 -11.67 48.30 11.37
CA SER A 7 -10.42 47.96 10.65
C SER A 7 -9.17 48.77 10.94
N ASP A 8 -8.14 48.12 11.49
CA ASP A 8 -6.94 47.76 10.71
C ASP A 8 -5.95 46.99 11.59
N GLY A 9 -5.40 45.91 11.04
CA GLY A 9 -4.42 45.08 11.72
C GLY A 9 -4.17 43.79 10.97
N VAL A 10 -3.59 43.93 9.78
CA VAL A 10 -2.97 42.89 8.94
C VAL A 10 -2.35 41.79 9.81
N THR A 11 -2.92 40.59 9.79
CA THR A 11 -2.16 39.38 10.09
C THR A 11 -1.50 38.95 8.79
N ASP A 12 -0.27 39.42 8.65
CA ASP A 12 0.72 38.91 7.72
C ASP A 12 0.92 37.42 8.05
N ARG A 13 0.17 36.56 7.36
CA ARG A 13 0.35 35.12 7.38
C ARG A 13 0.88 34.71 6.02
N GLU A 14 2.05 35.23 5.68
CA GLU A 14 2.99 34.51 4.82
C GLU A 14 3.46 33.25 5.55
N SER A 15 2.59 32.25 5.57
CA SER A 15 3.03 30.85 5.69
C SER A 15 2.89 30.24 4.30
N GLY A 16 3.69 30.77 3.37
CA GLY A 16 4.08 30.05 2.18
C GLY A 16 4.97 28.89 2.61
N THR A 17 4.39 27.84 3.15
CA THR A 17 5.04 26.53 3.09
C THR A 17 5.01 26.17 1.61
N GLN A 18 6.09 26.44 0.89
CA GLN A 18 6.34 25.79 -0.38
C GLN A 18 6.10 24.28 -0.15
N PRO A 19 5.25 23.61 -0.94
CA PRO A 19 5.27 22.16 -0.95
C PRO A 19 6.69 21.80 -1.36
N GLY A 20 7.44 21.19 -0.43
CA GLY A 20 8.75 20.66 -0.71
C GLY A 20 8.57 19.52 -1.70
N ASP A 21 8.59 19.85 -2.99
CA ASP A 21 8.48 18.92 -4.12
C ASP A 21 9.68 17.93 -4.19
N GLY A 22 10.61 18.03 -3.23
CA GLY A 22 11.82 17.22 -3.15
C GLY A 22 11.77 16.03 -2.19
N THR A 23 10.83 15.97 -1.23
CA THR A 23 10.79 14.84 -0.27
C THR A 23 9.90 13.68 -0.74
N ALA A 24 8.91 13.95 -1.58
CA ALA A 24 8.08 12.90 -2.16
C ALA A 24 8.91 11.99 -3.09
N ASP A 25 9.90 12.55 -3.77
CA ASP A 25 10.71 11.84 -4.78
C ASP A 25 11.76 10.91 -4.15
N GLU A 26 12.31 11.26 -2.98
CA GLU A 26 13.35 10.48 -2.29
C GLU A 26 12.86 9.09 -1.85
N PHE A 27 11.56 8.97 -1.57
CA PHE A 27 10.96 7.71 -1.10
C PHE A 27 10.10 7.04 -2.18
N ARG A 28 10.17 7.49 -3.44
CA ARG A 28 9.52 6.78 -4.55
C ARG A 28 10.20 5.44 -4.79
N LEU A 29 9.39 4.41 -4.98
CA LEU A 29 9.90 3.12 -5.40
C LEU A 29 10.43 3.25 -6.84
N PRO A 30 11.61 2.68 -7.14
CA PRO A 30 12.06 2.52 -8.51
C PRO A 30 10.98 1.85 -9.36
N ALA A 31 10.80 2.32 -10.60
CA ALA A 31 9.76 1.81 -11.50
C ALA A 31 9.72 0.27 -11.63
N PRO A 32 10.86 -0.47 -11.65
CA PRO A 32 10.83 -1.92 -11.65
C PRO A 32 10.20 -2.54 -10.38
N VAL A 33 10.46 -1.96 -9.21
CA VAL A 33 9.94 -2.43 -7.92
C VAL A 33 8.45 -2.13 -7.81
N ALA A 34 8.05 -0.90 -8.15
CA ALA A 34 6.63 -0.52 -8.19
C ALA A 34 5.85 -1.38 -9.21
N GLY A 35 6.43 -1.63 -10.39
CA GLY A 35 5.85 -2.48 -11.41
C GLY A 35 5.66 -3.93 -10.95
N ALA A 36 6.65 -4.50 -10.25
CA ALA A 36 6.55 -5.84 -9.68
C ALA A 36 5.41 -5.93 -8.64
N LEU A 37 5.29 -4.94 -7.76
CA LEU A 37 4.18 -4.88 -6.79
C LEU A 37 2.82 -4.75 -7.49
N ARG A 38 2.68 -3.89 -8.52
CA ARG A 38 1.41 -3.78 -9.27
C ARG A 38 1.01 -5.12 -9.89
N SER A 39 1.97 -5.79 -10.56
CA SER A 39 1.74 -7.11 -11.13
C SER A 39 1.37 -8.16 -10.08
N LEU A 40 2.01 -8.13 -8.91
CA LEU A 40 1.67 -9.02 -7.79
C LEU A 40 0.25 -8.74 -7.29
N GLY A 41 -0.14 -7.47 -7.15
CA GLY A 41 -1.47 -7.07 -6.74
C GLY A 41 -2.55 -7.64 -7.65
N ASP A 42 -2.34 -7.58 -8.97
CA ASP A 42 -3.27 -8.14 -9.96
C ASP A 42 -3.36 -9.67 -9.91
N ARG A 43 -2.24 -10.35 -9.63
CA ARG A 43 -2.22 -11.81 -9.46
C ARG A 43 -2.93 -12.24 -8.18
N ILE A 44 -2.70 -11.55 -7.06
CA ILE A 44 -3.43 -11.78 -5.81
C ILE A 44 -4.92 -11.55 -6.04
N ASP A 45 -5.30 -10.50 -6.77
CA ASP A 45 -6.70 -10.18 -7.06
C ASP A 45 -7.38 -11.27 -7.90
N THR A 46 -6.68 -11.76 -8.92
CA THR A 46 -7.13 -12.88 -9.77
C THR A 46 -7.29 -14.17 -8.95
N LEU A 47 -6.34 -14.47 -8.06
CA LEU A 47 -6.43 -15.62 -7.17
C LEU A 47 -7.58 -15.45 -6.17
N ALA A 48 -7.80 -14.24 -5.65
CA ALA A 48 -8.93 -13.96 -4.77
C ALA A 48 -10.28 -14.22 -5.47
N ASP A 49 -10.37 -14.09 -6.79
CA ASP A 49 -11.60 -14.39 -7.54
C ASP A 49 -11.88 -15.87 -7.73
N SER A 50 -10.86 -16.73 -7.67
CA SER A 50 -11.06 -18.18 -7.71
C SER A 50 -11.42 -18.76 -6.34
N LEU A 51 -11.21 -18.02 -5.25
CA LEU A 51 -11.55 -18.45 -3.90
C LEU A 51 -13.07 -18.41 -3.65
N PRO A 52 -13.62 -19.37 -2.88
CA PRO A 52 -14.99 -19.29 -2.39
C PRO A 52 -15.23 -17.99 -1.60
N ILE A 53 -16.46 -17.49 -1.63
CA ILE A 53 -16.85 -16.34 -0.79
C ILE A 53 -16.63 -16.72 0.67
N GLY A 54 -15.77 -15.96 1.36
CA GLY A 54 -15.41 -16.24 2.75
C GLY A 54 -14.17 -15.46 3.21
N PRO A 55 -13.65 -15.79 4.40
CA PRO A 55 -12.50 -15.09 5.01
C PRO A 55 -11.25 -15.12 4.15
N ALA A 56 -10.92 -16.29 3.56
CA ALA A 56 -9.76 -16.43 2.67
C ALA A 56 -9.80 -15.44 1.49
N ARG A 57 -10.95 -15.35 0.80
CA ARG A 57 -11.17 -14.38 -0.29
C ARG A 57 -11.05 -12.95 0.19
N HIS A 58 -11.65 -12.62 1.34
CA HIS A 58 -11.57 -11.28 1.91
C HIS A 58 -10.12 -10.89 2.21
N HIS A 59 -9.35 -11.76 2.85
CA HIS A 59 -7.94 -11.50 3.15
C HIS A 59 -7.08 -11.38 1.89
N ALA A 60 -7.30 -12.23 0.88
CA ALA A 60 -6.61 -12.10 -0.40
C ALA A 60 -6.90 -10.74 -1.07
N ARG A 61 -8.16 -10.28 -1.08
CA ARG A 61 -8.51 -8.93 -1.58
C ARG A 61 -7.84 -7.81 -0.79
N GLN A 62 -7.77 -7.94 0.53
CA GLN A 62 -7.05 -6.96 1.37
C GLN A 62 -5.54 -6.95 1.06
N ALA A 63 -4.94 -8.12 0.81
CA ALA A 63 -3.55 -8.21 0.38
C ALA A 63 -3.33 -7.53 -0.99
N ALA A 64 -4.24 -7.69 -1.95
CA ALA A 64 -4.17 -7.00 -3.24
C ALA A 64 -4.24 -5.47 -3.08
N VAL A 65 -5.15 -4.97 -2.23
CA VAL A 65 -5.26 -3.54 -1.92
C VAL A 65 -3.96 -3.02 -1.29
N ALA A 66 -3.44 -3.70 -0.27
CA ALA A 66 -2.18 -3.33 0.37
C ALA A 66 -1.01 -3.31 -0.63
N THR A 67 -0.96 -4.28 -1.55
CA THR A 67 0.07 -4.30 -2.61
C THR A 67 -0.03 -3.08 -3.51
N ARG A 68 -1.25 -2.67 -3.91
CA ARG A 68 -1.46 -1.48 -4.75
C ARG A 68 -1.08 -0.20 -4.02
N THR A 69 -1.43 -0.07 -2.73
CA THR A 69 -1.00 1.06 -1.88
C THR A 69 0.51 1.12 -1.76
N ALA A 70 1.20 -0.01 -1.58
CA ALA A 70 2.65 -0.04 -1.51
C ALA A 70 3.32 0.42 -2.83
N ALA A 71 2.67 0.18 -3.97
CA ALA A 71 3.14 0.54 -5.29
C ALA A 71 2.64 1.91 -5.79
N ASP A 72 1.88 2.63 -4.97
CA ASP A 72 1.28 3.91 -5.33
C ASP A 72 2.33 5.02 -5.22
N ASP A 73 2.56 5.72 -6.33
CA ASP A 73 3.55 6.79 -6.44
C ASP A 73 3.16 8.01 -5.59
N ASP A 74 1.88 8.15 -5.24
CA ASP A 74 1.33 9.22 -4.41
C ASP A 74 1.20 8.85 -2.93
N ALA A 75 1.38 7.57 -2.56
CA ALA A 75 1.33 7.15 -1.16
C ALA A 75 2.55 7.65 -0.38
N ASP A 76 2.31 8.18 0.82
CA ASP A 76 3.38 8.59 1.72
C ASP A 76 4.20 7.38 2.24
N LEU A 77 5.41 7.66 2.76
CA LEU A 77 6.34 6.64 3.22
C LEU A 77 5.74 5.74 4.32
N VAL A 78 4.96 6.30 5.24
CA VAL A 78 4.36 5.53 6.33
C VAL A 78 3.30 4.59 5.78
N ALA A 79 2.44 5.09 4.89
CA ALA A 79 1.41 4.31 4.22
C ALA A 79 2.01 3.13 3.44
N ARG A 80 3.10 3.35 2.69
CA ARG A 80 3.78 2.25 1.97
C ARG A 80 4.36 1.20 2.90
N ARG A 81 5.02 1.62 3.98
CA ARG A 81 5.61 0.71 4.97
C ARG A 81 4.55 -0.14 5.65
N VAL A 82 3.44 0.47 6.06
CA VAL A 82 2.30 -0.26 6.63
C VAL A 82 1.74 -1.25 5.60
N ALA A 83 1.55 -0.80 4.36
CA ALA A 83 1.00 -1.61 3.29
C ALA A 83 1.86 -2.84 2.96
N LEU A 84 3.20 -2.74 3.01
CA LEU A 84 4.07 -3.92 2.85
C LEU A 84 3.87 -4.96 3.97
N GLY A 85 3.73 -4.52 5.22
CA GLY A 85 3.45 -5.42 6.34
C GLY A 85 2.05 -6.05 6.25
N GLU A 86 1.06 -5.27 5.84
CA GLU A 86 -0.31 -5.74 5.64
C GLU A 86 -0.41 -6.74 4.49
N LEU A 87 0.28 -6.53 3.38
CA LEU A 87 0.36 -7.48 2.26
C LEU A 87 0.73 -8.89 2.75
N VAL A 88 1.87 -9.01 3.44
CA VAL A 88 2.37 -10.31 3.92
C VAL A 88 1.40 -10.93 4.93
N THR A 89 0.93 -10.11 5.88
CA THR A 89 0.02 -10.57 6.94
C THR A 89 -1.30 -11.08 6.35
N LYS A 90 -1.92 -10.31 5.45
CA LYS A 90 -3.20 -10.66 4.84
C LYS A 90 -3.07 -11.87 3.92
N LEU A 91 -1.98 -11.98 3.16
CA LEU A 91 -1.78 -13.15 2.30
C LEU A 91 -1.57 -14.43 3.12
N ARG A 92 -0.88 -14.33 4.27
CA ARG A 92 -0.76 -15.46 5.20
C ARG A 92 -2.10 -15.86 5.80
N LEU A 93 -2.88 -14.90 6.29
CA LEU A 93 -4.23 -15.15 6.81
C LEU A 93 -5.15 -15.75 5.73
N ALA A 94 -5.03 -15.32 4.48
CA ALA A 94 -5.79 -15.92 3.38
C ALA A 94 -5.46 -17.41 3.22
N ALA A 95 -4.18 -17.77 3.31
CA ALA A 95 -3.73 -19.16 3.23
C ALA A 95 -4.17 -19.99 4.44
N ASP A 96 -4.13 -19.43 5.64
CA ASP A 96 -4.54 -20.11 6.87
C ASP A 96 -6.06 -20.38 6.89
N GLU A 97 -6.85 -19.46 6.35
CA GLU A 97 -8.33 -19.57 6.24
C GLU A 97 -8.80 -20.40 5.03
N ALA A 98 -7.91 -20.73 4.10
CA ALA A 98 -8.26 -21.51 2.93
C ALA A 98 -8.53 -22.97 3.32
N ALA A 99 -9.81 -23.34 3.42
CA ALA A 99 -10.25 -24.69 3.78
C ALA A 99 -9.82 -25.79 2.79
N ALA A 100 -9.35 -25.44 1.58
CA ALA A 100 -8.90 -26.37 0.56
C ALA A 100 -7.37 -26.39 0.47
N SER A 101 -6.79 -27.60 0.51
CA SER A 101 -5.33 -27.79 0.45
C SER A 101 -4.71 -27.18 -0.80
N ARG A 102 -5.40 -27.22 -1.94
CA ARG A 102 -4.91 -26.63 -3.19
C ARG A 102 -4.84 -25.11 -3.13
N SER A 103 -5.92 -24.44 -2.72
CA SER A 103 -5.94 -22.97 -2.63
C SER A 103 -4.97 -22.47 -1.56
N GLN A 104 -4.86 -23.18 -0.43
CA GLN A 104 -3.84 -22.90 0.57
C GLN A 104 -2.43 -23.01 -0.03
N TYR A 105 -2.14 -24.08 -0.78
CA TYR A 105 -0.84 -24.24 -1.44
C TYR A 105 -0.56 -23.12 -2.43
N GLU A 106 -1.51 -22.78 -3.31
CA GLU A 106 -1.38 -21.69 -4.29
C GLU A 106 -1.12 -20.33 -3.60
N LEU A 107 -1.79 -20.05 -2.47
CA LEU A 107 -1.57 -18.84 -1.68
C LEU A 107 -0.20 -18.82 -1.00
N LEU A 108 0.26 -19.96 -0.47
CA LEU A 108 1.58 -20.07 0.15
C LEU A 108 2.70 -20.00 -0.89
N GLU A 109 2.53 -20.65 -2.05
CA GLU A 109 3.46 -20.56 -3.18
C GLU A 109 3.58 -19.09 -3.63
N LEU A 110 2.47 -18.40 -3.84
CA LEU A 110 2.47 -16.97 -4.19
C LEU A 110 3.14 -16.12 -3.10
N LEU A 111 2.91 -16.43 -1.82
CA LEU A 111 3.55 -15.73 -0.70
C LEU A 111 5.08 -15.89 -0.75
N TYR A 112 5.57 -17.13 -0.86
CA TYR A 112 6.99 -17.42 -0.74
C TYR A 112 7.79 -17.08 -2.00
N GLU A 113 7.25 -17.39 -3.18
CA GLU A 113 7.97 -17.23 -4.45
C GLU A 113 7.87 -15.81 -5.01
N GLU A 114 6.87 -15.02 -4.60
CA GLU A 114 6.63 -13.70 -5.20
C GLU A 114 6.48 -12.58 -4.19
N ALA A 115 5.58 -12.72 -3.22
CA ALA A 115 5.29 -11.62 -2.29
C ALA A 115 6.48 -11.31 -1.37
N LEU A 116 7.17 -12.31 -0.83
CA LEU A 116 8.35 -12.10 0.00
C LEU A 116 9.54 -11.48 -0.77
N PRO A 117 9.90 -11.96 -1.98
CA PRO A 117 10.89 -11.28 -2.80
C PRO A 117 10.53 -9.83 -3.14
N ALA A 118 9.28 -9.56 -3.53
CA ALA A 118 8.84 -8.20 -3.89
C ALA A 118 8.84 -7.26 -2.68
N THR A 119 8.37 -7.73 -1.52
CA THR A 119 8.39 -6.95 -0.27
C THR A 119 9.80 -6.70 0.22
N ARG A 120 10.73 -7.65 0.03
CA ARG A 120 12.15 -7.44 0.32
C ARG A 120 12.76 -6.35 -0.56
N ALA A 121 12.56 -6.44 -1.89
CA ALA A 121 13.07 -5.43 -2.82
C ALA A 121 12.51 -4.03 -2.52
N ALA A 122 11.23 -3.92 -2.16
CA ALA A 122 10.64 -2.66 -1.73
C ALA A 122 11.19 -2.18 -0.38
N SER A 123 11.41 -3.10 0.57
CA SER A 123 11.98 -2.76 1.88
C SER A 123 13.41 -2.24 1.77
N ASP A 124 14.23 -2.82 0.89
CA ASP A 124 15.60 -2.35 0.63
C ASP A 124 15.64 -0.90 0.15
N VAL A 125 14.58 -0.43 -0.52
CA VAL A 125 14.44 0.98 -0.95
C VAL A 125 13.88 1.86 0.18
N LEU A 126 12.85 1.38 0.89
CA LEU A 126 12.13 2.21 1.87
C LEU A 126 12.85 2.31 3.22
N TYR A 127 13.81 1.43 3.52
CA TYR A 127 14.55 1.39 4.78
C TYR A 127 16.08 1.41 4.61
N GLY A 128 16.57 1.31 3.37
CA GLY A 128 18.00 1.33 3.04
C GLY A 128 18.62 2.71 3.04
#